data_AF-B8C326-F1
#
_entry.id   AF-B8C326-F1
#
_cell.length_a   1.000
_cell.length_b   1.000
_cell.length_c   1.000
_cell.angle_alpha   90.00
_cell.angle_beta   90.00
_cell.angle_gamma   90.00
#
_symmetry.space_group_name_H-M   'P 1'
#
loop_
_entity.id
_entity.type
_entity.pdbx_description
1 polymer ?
#
loop_
_entity_poly.entity_id
_entity_poly.type
_entity_poly.pdbx_seq_one_letter_code
_entity_poly.pdbx_strand_id
1 'polypeptide(L)'
;MVSGRVVSELLSYNRGNNGTSSTPTNKLLFPKSTSSYTAGMLRVPKTELMETYDMGVPYSLKARDNSEALIIYNTPESLPSDVSIKHDALFGHHTANNNGVKTQSTAVANNLTSALENCDALNIMFTDAQHNRPASVECTAIIGDFESYHKNRWVRIRPKTTWEDQMPYMIPKLDKGVPLRHVGRITMENQGIDEYPSPPIDEISEKTGKVYEHWKALRRFFENVYTILDQLKTILDPIVKENTVVVMTVNKGQSLLLTNFVCNAHSRGFDISNVLVFPTDEESRKLAEGLGLAYYYDEINLGHMPEKEATYYGDDTFAAMMFAKILCVYYINLLGYDVLFQDVDITWLRDPLEFFHNKTNAAVQSYDIAFQHDGSPQPRFAPYSANSGFYYVRWNKRTQYLFTSFLYHGDLVATTASHQQVLVELLLEHASMFGLKVKVFDKVETDMFPGGYHFHRDPAVMKSIVTGKSNAYIFHMSWTENKSNKLLFLRQLGEWYVHDKCVETSVTDILEKEGKQLANGVLEGACCSAEPIISCHYRDKPSKIPCNESPPIDMNGASFW
;
A
#
# COMPACT_ATOMS: atom_id res chain seq x y z
N MET A 1 32.55 -7.40 -31.94
CA MET A 1 33.17 -6.57 -33.02
C MET A 1 32.32 -5.38 -33.47
N VAL A 2 31.06 -5.23 -33.02
CA VAL A 2 30.15 -4.13 -33.45
C VAL A 2 30.42 -2.78 -32.74
N SER A 3 30.91 -2.80 -31.49
CA SER A 3 31.28 -1.60 -30.70
C SER A 3 32.33 -0.69 -31.34
N GLY A 4 33.24 -1.22 -32.17
CA GLY A 4 34.32 -0.44 -32.79
C GLY A 4 33.89 0.47 -33.94
N ARG A 5 32.82 0.12 -34.66
CA ARG A 5 32.38 0.84 -35.87
C ARG A 5 31.66 2.14 -35.53
N VAL A 6 30.75 2.10 -34.56
CA VAL A 6 29.95 3.25 -34.10
C VAL A 6 30.83 4.37 -33.52
N VAL A 7 31.87 4.02 -32.76
CA VAL A 7 32.83 4.99 -32.21
C VAL A 7 33.71 5.60 -33.31
N SER A 8 34.03 4.84 -34.36
CA SER A 8 34.86 5.32 -35.47
C SER A 8 34.15 6.34 -36.38
N GLU A 9 32.84 6.18 -36.59
CA GLU A 9 32.03 7.10 -37.40
C GLU A 9 31.84 8.45 -36.70
N LEU A 10 31.60 8.48 -35.38
CA LEU A 10 31.45 9.73 -34.61
C LEU A 10 32.77 10.49 -34.44
N LEU A 11 33.90 9.80 -34.28
CA LEU A 11 35.23 10.43 -34.24
C LEU A 11 35.65 11.06 -35.58
N SER A 12 35.07 10.60 -36.69
CA SER A 12 35.36 11.12 -38.03
C SER A 12 34.66 12.45 -38.33
N TYR A 13 33.52 12.74 -37.68
CA TYR A 13 32.77 13.99 -37.84
C TYR A 13 33.52 15.22 -37.29
N ASN A 14 34.38 15.05 -36.29
CA ASN A 14 35.14 16.14 -35.66
C ASN A 14 36.53 16.41 -36.29
N ARG A 15 36.93 15.69 -37.36
CA ARG A 15 38.23 15.91 -38.04
C ARG A 15 38.18 16.95 -39.16
N GLY A 16 37.14 17.78 -39.20
CA GLY A 16 36.96 18.86 -40.15
C GLY A 16 37.16 20.26 -39.57
N ASN A 17 38.17 20.52 -38.74
CA ASN A 17 38.67 21.89 -38.50
C ASN A 17 40.03 21.89 -37.78
N ASN A 18 41.10 22.17 -38.52
CA ASN A 18 42.44 22.38 -37.97
C ASN A 18 42.53 23.79 -37.35
N GLY A 19 42.68 23.85 -36.04
CA GLY A 19 43.00 25.07 -35.30
C GLY A 19 43.41 24.75 -33.87
N THR A 20 44.68 25.03 -33.55
CA THR A 20 45.33 24.85 -32.26
C THR A 20 44.54 25.47 -31.09
N SER A 21 43.89 24.64 -30.29
CA SER A 21 43.56 24.90 -28.88
C SER A 21 43.39 23.55 -28.19
N SER A 22 43.68 23.46 -26.89
CA SER A 22 43.56 22.26 -26.07
C SER A 22 42.14 21.68 -26.10
N THR A 23 41.89 20.77 -27.05
CA THR A 23 40.61 20.05 -27.19
C THR A 23 40.36 19.23 -25.93
N PRO A 24 39.20 19.35 -25.26
CA PRO A 24 38.80 18.36 -24.28
C PRO A 24 38.68 17.05 -25.06
N THR A 25 39.48 16.05 -24.72
CA THR A 25 39.27 14.70 -25.22
C THR A 25 37.85 14.28 -24.82
N ASN A 26 36.96 14.07 -25.80
CA ASN A 26 35.64 13.48 -25.62
C ASN A 26 35.80 12.09 -24.98
N LYS A 27 35.94 12.07 -23.66
CA LYS A 27 36.11 10.85 -22.88
C LYS A 27 34.73 10.27 -22.66
N LEU A 28 34.54 9.01 -23.04
CA LEU A 28 33.30 8.29 -22.79
C LEU A 28 32.93 8.37 -21.31
N LEU A 29 31.65 8.57 -21.02
CA LEU A 29 31.09 8.49 -19.66
C LEU A 29 31.43 7.13 -19.03
N PHE A 30 31.35 6.07 -19.84
CA PHE A 30 31.66 4.70 -19.42
C PHE A 30 32.87 4.16 -20.19
N PRO A 31 33.91 3.65 -19.51
CA PRO A 31 35.06 3.07 -20.18
C PRO A 31 34.69 1.75 -20.89
N LYS A 32 35.55 1.30 -21.82
CA LYS A 32 35.37 0.01 -22.51
C LYS A 32 35.19 -1.18 -21.56
N SER A 33 35.76 -1.13 -20.35
CA SER A 33 35.64 -2.19 -19.35
C SER A 33 34.22 -2.42 -18.85
N THR A 34 33.32 -1.42 -18.92
CA THR A 34 31.91 -1.56 -18.52
C THR A 34 30.97 -1.63 -19.73
N SER A 35 31.49 -1.48 -20.94
CA SER A 35 30.69 -1.41 -22.18
C SER A 35 29.87 -2.66 -22.51
N SER A 36 30.14 -3.79 -21.85
CA SER A 36 29.34 -5.01 -21.99
C SER A 36 28.00 -4.96 -21.25
N TYR A 37 27.82 -4.05 -20.29
CA TYR A 37 26.59 -3.90 -19.52
C TYR A 37 26.17 -2.43 -19.31
N THR A 38 26.98 -1.48 -19.77
CA THR A 38 26.66 -0.05 -19.74
C THR A 38 27.36 0.67 -20.90
N ALA A 39 26.62 0.98 -21.94
CA ALA A 39 27.07 1.67 -23.15
C ALA A 39 26.89 3.20 -23.09
N GLY A 40 25.92 3.70 -22.33
CA GLY A 40 25.66 5.15 -22.18
C GLY A 40 24.63 5.45 -21.11
N MET A 41 24.38 6.73 -20.84
CA MET A 41 23.38 7.15 -19.86
C MET A 41 22.78 8.51 -20.21
N LEU A 42 21.47 8.67 -19.97
CA LEU A 42 20.73 9.93 -20.11
C LEU A 42 19.84 10.20 -18.89
N ARG A 43 19.50 11.47 -18.70
CA ARG A 43 18.41 11.90 -17.82
C ARG A 43 17.15 12.13 -18.66
N VAL A 44 15.98 11.79 -18.13
CA VAL A 44 14.68 12.06 -18.75
C VAL A 44 13.71 12.66 -17.72
N PRO A 45 12.67 13.40 -18.14
CA PRO A 45 11.63 13.86 -17.23
C PRO A 45 10.96 12.67 -16.52
N LYS A 46 10.99 12.65 -15.19
CA LYS A 46 10.38 11.58 -14.37
C LYS A 46 8.87 11.53 -14.58
N THR A 47 8.22 12.69 -14.71
CA THR A 47 6.76 12.77 -14.89
C THR A 47 6.33 12.10 -16.19
N GLU A 48 7.03 12.38 -17.30
CA GLU A 48 6.76 11.75 -18.59
C GLU A 48 6.96 10.22 -18.53
N LEU A 49 8.02 9.76 -17.84
CA LEU A 49 8.27 8.32 -17.64
C LEU A 49 7.13 7.64 -16.86
N MET A 50 6.71 8.23 -15.75
CA MET A 50 5.68 7.66 -14.87
C MET A 50 4.28 7.72 -15.49
N GLU A 51 3.99 8.73 -16.32
CA GLU A 51 2.72 8.83 -17.05
C GLU A 51 2.65 7.86 -18.24
N THR A 52 3.78 7.64 -18.92
CA THR A 52 3.86 6.69 -20.04
C THR A 52 3.80 5.24 -19.56
N TYR A 53 4.48 4.93 -18.46
CA TYR A 53 4.54 3.60 -17.86
C TYR A 53 4.01 3.65 -16.42
N ASP A 54 2.69 3.67 -16.27
CA ASP A 54 2.05 3.71 -14.96
C ASP A 54 2.23 2.39 -14.21
N MET A 55 3.21 2.37 -13.30
CA MET A 55 3.55 1.25 -12.42
C MET A 55 2.66 1.14 -11.18
N GLY A 56 1.66 2.01 -11.05
CA GLY A 56 0.76 2.05 -9.90
C GLY A 56 1.33 2.68 -8.64
N VAL A 57 2.58 3.14 -8.68
CA VAL A 57 3.28 3.76 -7.55
C VAL A 57 2.91 5.25 -7.48
N PRO A 58 2.36 5.76 -6.36
CA PRO A 58 2.09 7.18 -6.19
C PRO A 58 3.38 8.00 -6.23
N TYR A 59 3.34 9.15 -6.88
CA TYR A 59 4.48 10.07 -6.93
C TYR A 59 4.00 11.52 -6.92
N SER A 60 4.75 12.38 -6.23
CA SER A 60 4.44 13.81 -6.20
C SER A 60 4.97 14.51 -7.45
N LEU A 61 4.08 15.21 -8.16
CA LEU A 61 4.42 16.14 -9.25
C LEU A 61 5.10 17.42 -8.74
N LYS A 62 4.98 17.73 -7.43
CA LYS A 62 5.44 18.98 -6.81
C LYS A 62 6.84 18.92 -6.20
N ALA A 63 7.49 17.75 -6.19
CA ALA A 63 8.83 17.58 -5.64
C ALA A 63 9.89 18.22 -6.58
N ARG A 64 10.28 19.47 -6.29
CA ARG A 64 11.20 20.27 -7.11
C ARG A 64 12.59 19.65 -7.28
N ASP A 65 13.03 18.81 -6.34
CA ASP A 65 14.40 18.29 -6.29
C ASP A 65 14.51 16.82 -6.80
N ASN A 66 13.45 16.27 -7.40
CA ASN A 66 13.39 14.91 -7.93
C ASN A 66 12.56 14.86 -9.23
N SER A 67 12.91 15.68 -10.22
CA SER A 67 12.15 15.85 -11.46
C SER A 67 12.58 14.94 -12.61
N GLU A 68 13.70 14.22 -12.47
CA GLU A 68 14.34 13.45 -13.54
C GLU A 68 14.54 11.98 -13.14
N ALA A 69 14.54 11.10 -14.14
CA ALA A 69 14.93 9.70 -14.02
C ALA A 69 16.22 9.43 -14.82
N LEU A 70 16.96 8.39 -14.44
CA LEU A 70 18.17 7.96 -15.13
C LEU A 70 17.85 6.78 -16.05
N ILE A 71 18.18 6.90 -17.33
CA ILE A 71 18.21 5.79 -18.29
C ILE A 71 19.66 5.38 -18.46
N ILE A 72 19.94 4.09 -18.22
CA ILE A 72 21.23 3.47 -18.48
C ILE A 72 21.03 2.52 -19.67
N TYR A 73 21.80 2.75 -20.74
CA TYR A 73 21.76 1.93 -21.94
C TYR A 73 22.70 0.75 -21.77
N ASN A 74 22.18 -0.46 -21.74
CA ASN A 74 22.99 -1.65 -21.47
C ASN A 74 23.86 -2.05 -22.69
N THR A 75 23.39 -1.75 -23.90
CA THR A 75 24.07 -2.12 -25.16
C THR A 75 24.24 -0.92 -26.10
N PRO A 76 25.27 -0.92 -26.96
CA PRO A 76 25.42 0.12 -27.99
C PRO A 76 24.22 0.26 -28.93
N GLU A 77 23.50 -0.84 -29.17
CA GLU A 77 22.32 -0.90 -30.03
C GLU A 77 21.11 -0.21 -29.39
N SER A 78 21.01 -0.19 -28.05
CA SER A 78 19.95 0.52 -27.33
C SER A 78 20.10 2.05 -27.32
N LEU A 79 21.25 2.59 -27.74
CA LEU A 79 21.48 4.03 -27.78
C LEU A 79 20.58 4.70 -28.83
N PRO A 80 20.07 5.92 -28.58
CA PRO A 80 19.26 6.66 -29.55
C PRO A 80 19.96 6.83 -30.91
N SER A 81 19.15 6.94 -31.96
CA SER A 81 19.60 7.12 -33.35
C SER A 81 19.98 8.56 -33.65
N ASP A 82 19.32 9.53 -33.00
CA ASP A 82 19.66 10.94 -33.12
C ASP A 82 21.12 11.18 -32.70
N VAL A 83 21.88 11.80 -33.60
CA VAL A 83 23.33 11.96 -33.45
C VAL A 83 23.68 12.81 -32.22
N SER A 84 22.88 13.83 -31.90
CA SER A 84 23.10 14.71 -30.76
C SER A 84 22.80 14.00 -29.46
N ILE A 85 21.64 13.35 -29.35
CA ILE A 85 21.22 12.62 -28.15
C ILE A 85 22.17 11.44 -27.89
N LYS A 86 22.58 10.71 -28.94
CA LYS A 86 23.56 9.63 -28.85
C LYS A 86 24.91 10.13 -28.37
N HIS A 87 25.37 11.27 -28.89
CA HIS A 87 26.63 11.88 -28.44
C HIS A 87 26.53 12.22 -26.95
N ASP A 88 25.45 12.85 -26.53
CA ASP A 88 25.18 13.21 -25.14
C ASP A 88 25.09 11.98 -24.21
N ALA A 89 24.52 10.87 -24.67
CA ALA A 89 24.45 9.61 -23.92
C ALA A 89 25.83 8.95 -23.73
N LEU A 90 26.74 9.12 -24.71
CA LEU A 90 28.07 8.52 -24.71
C LEU A 90 29.10 9.37 -23.97
N PHE A 91 29.02 10.69 -24.12
CA PHE A 91 30.06 11.63 -23.71
C PHE A 91 29.56 12.64 -22.66
N GLY A 92 28.28 12.62 -22.29
CA GLY A 92 27.71 13.62 -21.40
C GLY A 92 27.65 15.01 -22.05
N HIS A 93 27.10 15.96 -21.30
CA HIS A 93 26.97 17.35 -21.68
C HIS A 93 28.02 18.20 -20.97
N HIS A 94 28.70 19.09 -21.70
CA HIS A 94 29.70 19.99 -21.13
C HIS A 94 29.13 21.40 -20.99
N THR A 95 28.88 21.83 -19.75
CA THR A 95 28.55 23.24 -19.46
C THR A 95 29.80 23.94 -18.93
N ALA A 96 30.10 25.13 -19.47
CA ALA A 96 31.09 26.03 -18.90
C ALA A 96 30.38 26.95 -17.89
N ASN A 97 30.84 26.97 -16.65
CA ASN A 97 30.38 28.00 -15.72
C ASN A 97 31.01 29.37 -16.07
N ASN A 98 30.52 30.45 -15.46
CA ASN A 98 31.01 31.82 -15.69
C ASN A 98 32.52 32.01 -15.41
N ASN A 99 33.18 31.04 -14.76
CA ASN A 99 34.60 31.04 -14.46
C ASN A 99 35.42 30.17 -15.44
N GLY A 100 34.81 29.69 -16.53
CA GLY A 100 35.47 28.86 -17.55
C GLY A 100 35.71 27.41 -17.14
N VAL A 101 35.21 26.96 -15.99
CA VAL A 101 35.29 25.55 -15.57
C VAL A 101 34.25 24.76 -16.36
N LYS A 102 34.72 23.85 -17.22
CA LYS A 102 33.87 22.91 -17.95
C LYS A 102 33.54 21.73 -17.04
N THR A 103 32.28 21.60 -16.66
CA THR A 103 31.75 20.43 -15.95
C THR A 103 31.07 19.50 -16.96
N GLN A 104 31.42 18.22 -16.92
CA GLN A 104 30.73 17.15 -17.65
C GLN A 104 29.58 16.64 -16.77
N SER A 105 28.34 16.72 -17.26
CA SER A 105 27.15 16.21 -16.58
C SER A 105 26.40 15.25 -17.49
N THR A 106 25.51 14.42 -16.95
CA THR A 106 24.61 13.62 -17.78
C THR A 106 23.65 14.56 -18.52
N ALA A 107 23.50 14.40 -19.83
CA ALA A 107 22.55 15.23 -20.58
C ALA A 107 21.09 14.87 -20.23
N VAL A 108 20.18 15.82 -20.45
CA VAL A 108 18.73 15.59 -20.34
C VAL A 108 18.19 15.44 -21.74
N ALA A 109 17.57 14.31 -22.05
CA ALA A 109 16.82 14.16 -23.28
C ALA A 109 15.50 14.93 -23.17
N ASN A 110 15.15 15.65 -24.23
CA ASN A 110 13.95 16.50 -24.26
C ASN A 110 12.63 15.72 -24.38
N ASN A 111 12.69 14.42 -24.67
CA ASN A 111 11.52 13.54 -24.86
C ASN A 111 11.92 12.09 -24.55
N LEU A 112 11.08 11.40 -23.79
CA LEU A 112 11.25 9.99 -23.42
C LEU A 112 11.23 9.05 -24.64
N THR A 113 10.37 9.33 -25.62
CA THR A 113 10.19 8.48 -26.82
C THR A 113 11.49 8.34 -27.59
N SER A 114 12.18 9.44 -27.88
CA SER A 114 13.48 9.41 -28.56
C SER A 114 14.59 8.79 -27.70
N ALA A 115 14.49 8.92 -26.37
CA ALA A 115 15.44 8.28 -25.47
C ALA A 115 15.27 6.75 -25.44
N LEU A 116 14.08 6.23 -25.68
CA LEU A 116 13.78 4.79 -25.62
C LEU A 116 13.53 4.14 -27.00
N GLU A 117 13.68 4.86 -28.10
CA GLU A 117 13.27 4.40 -29.44
C GLU A 117 13.92 3.08 -29.89
N ASN A 118 15.12 2.79 -29.40
CA ASN A 118 15.89 1.57 -29.72
C ASN A 118 15.90 0.55 -28.56
N CYS A 119 15.11 0.76 -27.51
CA CYS A 119 15.01 -0.14 -26.36
C CYS A 119 13.92 -1.19 -26.58
N ASP A 120 14.30 -2.46 -26.73
CA ASP A 120 13.34 -3.59 -26.78
C ASP A 120 12.79 -3.97 -25.39
N ALA A 121 13.54 -3.64 -24.33
CA ALA A 121 13.17 -3.89 -22.94
C ALA A 121 13.59 -2.73 -22.04
N LEU A 122 12.79 -2.45 -21.01
CA LEU A 122 13.06 -1.42 -20.00
C LEU A 122 12.90 -2.02 -18.60
N ASN A 123 14.03 -2.11 -17.88
CA ASN A 123 14.06 -2.53 -16.49
C ASN A 123 14.00 -1.30 -15.58
N ILE A 124 13.03 -1.26 -14.65
CA ILE A 124 12.80 -0.10 -13.79
C ILE A 124 13.16 -0.42 -12.34
N MET A 125 13.94 0.46 -11.72
CA MET A 125 14.37 0.36 -10.33
C MET A 125 14.02 1.63 -9.58
N PHE A 126 13.15 1.52 -8.57
CA PHE A 126 12.90 2.60 -7.62
C PHE A 126 14.04 2.72 -6.61
N THR A 127 14.50 3.94 -6.37
CA THR A 127 15.49 4.27 -5.34
C THR A 127 14.97 5.35 -4.41
N ASP A 128 15.47 5.39 -3.17
CA ASP A 128 15.09 6.41 -2.20
C ASP A 128 15.59 7.78 -2.68
N ALA A 129 14.68 8.74 -2.83
CA ALA A 129 15.00 10.13 -3.07
C ALA A 129 14.99 10.82 -1.70
N GLN A 130 16.17 11.18 -1.19
CA GLN A 130 16.54 11.68 0.17
C GLN A 130 15.63 12.74 0.84
N HIS A 131 14.31 12.57 0.93
CA HIS A 131 13.41 13.63 1.39
C HIS A 131 12.85 13.40 2.80
N ASN A 132 12.94 12.19 3.36
CA ASN A 132 12.30 11.88 4.66
C ASN A 132 13.13 11.03 5.65
N ARG A 133 14.41 10.76 5.37
CA ARG A 133 15.31 10.07 6.30
C ARG A 133 16.51 10.96 6.66
N PRO A 134 17.09 10.83 7.87
CA PRO A 134 18.41 11.41 8.13
C PRO A 134 19.37 10.90 7.05
N ALA A 135 20.11 11.81 6.40
CA ALA A 135 20.95 11.56 5.24
C ALA A 135 21.73 10.25 5.38
N SER A 136 21.21 9.17 4.78
CA SER A 136 21.91 7.91 4.72
C SER A 136 22.95 8.01 3.62
N VAL A 137 24.17 7.61 3.95
CA VAL A 137 25.27 7.59 2.98
C VAL A 137 25.17 6.29 2.20
N GLU A 138 24.26 6.28 1.23
CA GLU A 138 23.96 5.13 0.37
C GLU A 138 24.70 5.23 -0.98
N CYS A 139 25.11 4.09 -1.51
CA CYS A 139 25.64 3.95 -2.87
C CYS A 139 24.92 2.78 -3.57
N THR A 140 24.75 2.86 -4.88
CA THR A 140 24.25 1.74 -5.71
C THR A 140 25.35 1.23 -6.61
N ALA A 141 25.58 -0.09 -6.61
CA ALA A 141 26.51 -0.75 -7.52
C ALA A 141 25.72 -1.46 -8.64
N ILE A 142 26.16 -1.27 -9.88
CA ILE A 142 25.66 -1.99 -11.06
C ILE A 142 26.77 -2.92 -11.52
N ILE A 143 26.48 -4.22 -11.55
CA ILE A 143 27.44 -5.28 -11.87
C ILE A 143 26.93 -5.98 -13.12
N GLY A 144 27.77 -6.06 -14.16
CA GLY A 144 27.47 -6.83 -15.36
C GLY A 144 27.76 -8.30 -15.14
N ASP A 145 26.73 -9.11 -15.08
CA ASP A 145 26.76 -10.58 -15.02
C ASP A 145 25.34 -11.12 -15.29
N PHE A 146 24.88 -12.13 -14.55
CA PHE A 146 23.49 -12.58 -14.53
C PHE A 146 22.50 -11.48 -14.15
N GLU A 147 21.41 -11.39 -14.92
CA GLU A 147 20.28 -10.52 -14.61
C GLU A 147 19.58 -10.97 -13.33
N SER A 148 19.27 -10.00 -12.46
CA SER A 148 18.54 -10.21 -11.21
C SER A 148 17.40 -9.19 -11.12
N TYR A 149 16.22 -9.65 -10.71
CA TYR A 149 15.06 -8.81 -10.45
C TYR A 149 15.04 -8.26 -9.01
N HIS A 150 15.98 -8.68 -8.17
CA HIS A 150 16.04 -8.29 -6.75
C HIS A 150 17.20 -7.33 -6.46
N LYS A 151 16.94 -6.38 -5.56
CA LYS A 151 17.93 -5.47 -4.98
C LYS A 151 18.43 -6.03 -3.65
N ASN A 152 19.66 -6.54 -3.64
CA ASN A 152 20.33 -6.95 -2.41
C ASN A 152 20.89 -5.72 -1.64
N ARG A 153 20.96 -5.81 -0.30
CA ARG A 153 21.39 -4.70 0.57
C ARG A 153 22.55 -5.09 1.47
N TRP A 154 23.51 -4.17 1.61
CA TRP A 154 24.60 -4.29 2.57
C TRP A 154 24.69 -3.04 3.43
N VAL A 155 24.83 -3.23 4.74
CA VAL A 155 24.86 -2.16 5.73
C VAL A 155 26.02 -2.40 6.71
N ARG A 156 26.63 -1.33 7.24
CA ARG A 156 27.69 -1.43 8.25
C ARG A 156 27.09 -1.55 9.64
N ILE A 157 26.85 -2.78 10.07
CA ILE A 157 26.33 -3.12 11.41
C ILE A 157 27.25 -4.13 12.09
N ARG A 158 27.35 -4.08 13.43
CA ARG A 158 28.11 -5.10 14.18
C ARG A 158 27.39 -6.45 14.12
N PRO A 159 28.11 -7.59 14.12
CA PRO A 159 27.47 -8.89 14.28
C PRO A 159 26.75 -8.94 15.63
N LYS A 160 25.62 -9.64 15.66
CA LYS A 160 24.97 -10.03 16.91
C LYS A 160 25.80 -11.14 17.55
N THR A 161 26.68 -10.79 18.48
CA THR A 161 27.64 -11.75 19.09
C THR A 161 27.33 -12.06 20.55
N THR A 162 26.55 -11.23 21.23
CA THR A 162 26.13 -11.48 22.61
C THR A 162 24.66 -11.93 22.66
N TRP A 163 24.27 -12.55 23.77
CA TRP A 163 22.86 -12.92 24.01
C TRP A 163 21.97 -11.67 24.09
N GLU A 164 22.51 -10.52 24.55
CA GLU A 164 21.79 -9.24 24.49
C GLU A 164 21.57 -8.77 23.03
N ASP A 165 22.53 -9.01 22.13
CA ASP A 165 22.39 -8.70 20.70
C ASP A 165 21.38 -9.63 19.98
N GLN A 166 21.07 -10.79 20.57
CA GLN A 166 20.11 -11.76 20.04
C GLN A 166 18.66 -11.44 20.43
N MET A 167 18.44 -10.45 21.32
CA MET A 167 17.08 -10.01 21.63
C MET A 167 16.42 -9.38 20.38
N PRO A 168 15.13 -9.66 20.10
CA PRO A 168 14.44 -9.21 18.88
C PRO A 168 14.48 -7.70 18.65
N TYR A 169 14.67 -6.94 19.73
CA TYR A 169 14.51 -5.48 19.76
C TYR A 169 15.84 -4.70 19.79
N MET A 170 16.99 -5.37 19.90
CA MET A 170 18.31 -4.72 19.93
C MET A 170 19.19 -5.20 18.78
N ILE A 171 19.40 -4.32 17.81
CA ILE A 171 20.43 -4.49 16.77
C ILE A 171 21.39 -3.29 16.87
N PRO A 172 22.71 -3.51 16.80
CA PRO A 172 23.69 -2.44 16.88
C PRO A 172 23.45 -1.35 15.83
N LYS A 173 23.47 -0.09 16.27
CA LYS A 173 23.43 1.11 15.41
C LYS A 173 24.45 0.98 14.27
N LEU A 174 24.16 1.64 13.15
CA LEU A 174 25.13 1.86 12.07
C LEU A 174 26.51 2.20 12.64
N ASP A 175 27.51 1.41 12.29
CA ASP A 175 28.89 1.58 12.74
C ASP A 175 29.82 1.72 11.54
N LYS A 176 30.26 2.95 11.27
CA LYS A 176 31.18 3.23 10.15
C LYS A 176 32.53 2.52 10.30
N GLY A 177 32.90 2.10 11.51
CA GLY A 177 34.15 1.40 11.81
C GLY A 177 34.15 -0.09 11.46
N VAL A 178 33.01 -0.67 11.07
CA VAL A 178 32.92 -2.09 10.67
C VAL A 178 32.66 -2.26 9.17
N PRO A 179 33.05 -3.41 8.56
CA PRO A 179 32.78 -3.69 7.15
C PRO A 179 31.28 -3.80 6.83
N LEU A 180 30.94 -3.64 5.55
CA LEU A 180 29.60 -3.89 5.01
C LEU A 180 29.21 -5.36 5.19
N ARG A 181 27.95 -5.61 5.55
CA ARG A 181 27.39 -6.95 5.75
C ARG A 181 26.05 -7.07 5.05
N HIS A 182 25.76 -8.25 4.51
CA HIS A 182 24.50 -8.53 3.85
C HIS A 182 23.36 -8.50 4.88
N VAL A 183 22.27 -7.81 4.54
CA VAL A 183 21.07 -7.66 5.39
C VAL A 183 19.81 -7.67 4.52
N GLY A 184 18.65 -7.83 5.16
CA GLY A 184 17.35 -7.64 4.50
C GLY A 184 17.19 -6.21 3.96
N ARG A 185 16.38 -6.05 2.90
CA ARG A 185 16.18 -4.75 2.25
C ARG A 185 15.56 -3.70 3.18
N ILE A 186 14.68 -4.13 4.09
CA ILE A 186 13.89 -3.30 5.01
C ILE A 186 14.57 -3.15 6.38
N THR A 187 15.90 -3.30 6.44
CA THR A 187 16.65 -2.97 7.65
C THR A 187 16.75 -1.45 7.81
N MET A 188 16.20 -0.92 8.90
CA MET A 188 16.31 0.49 9.28
C MET A 188 17.75 0.87 9.60
N GLU A 189 18.26 1.88 8.91
CA GLU A 189 19.66 2.29 9.05
C GLU A 189 19.96 3.01 10.37
N ASN A 190 19.04 3.85 10.84
CA ASN A 190 19.20 4.61 12.08
C ASN A 190 19.09 3.75 13.35
N GLN A 191 18.40 2.62 13.27
CA GLN A 191 18.09 1.75 14.41
C GLN A 191 18.66 0.33 14.27
N GLY A 192 19.14 -0.06 13.09
CA GLY A 192 19.57 -1.42 12.78
C GLY A 192 18.44 -2.44 12.73
N ILE A 193 17.18 -2.05 12.92
CA ILE A 193 16.02 -2.95 13.07
C ILE A 193 15.66 -3.56 11.72
N ASP A 194 15.58 -4.89 11.65
CA ASP A 194 14.96 -5.58 10.53
C ASP A 194 13.44 -5.53 10.69
N GLU A 195 12.76 -4.72 9.88
CA GLU A 195 11.30 -4.62 9.94
C GLU A 195 10.60 -5.80 9.24
N TYR A 196 11.35 -6.68 8.55
CA TYR A 196 10.82 -7.84 7.85
C TYR A 196 11.63 -9.10 8.16
N PRO A 197 11.71 -9.48 9.46
CA PRO A 197 12.56 -10.58 9.87
C PRO A 197 12.00 -11.90 9.36
N SER A 198 12.90 -12.84 9.04
CA SER A 198 12.51 -14.22 8.77
C SER A 198 11.76 -14.80 9.98
N PRO A 199 10.63 -15.49 9.78
CA PRO A 199 9.93 -16.15 10.87
C PRO A 199 10.87 -17.18 11.53
N PRO A 200 11.09 -17.12 12.86
CA PRO A 200 11.98 -18.07 13.53
C PRO A 200 11.39 -19.48 13.47
N ILE A 201 12.26 -20.46 13.20
CA ILE A 201 11.91 -21.89 13.12
C ILE A 201 12.45 -22.65 14.36
N ASP A 202 13.41 -22.08 15.08
CA ASP A 202 14.22 -22.73 16.10
C ASP A 202 13.60 -22.72 17.52
N GLU A 203 13.29 -23.95 17.98
CA GLU A 203 13.38 -24.49 19.35
C GLU A 203 13.11 -23.59 20.58
N ILE A 204 11.97 -22.89 20.63
CA ILE A 204 11.14 -22.87 21.85
C ILE A 204 9.69 -23.07 21.41
N SER A 205 9.25 -24.32 21.60
CA SER A 205 7.99 -24.94 21.21
C SER A 205 7.92 -25.41 19.75
N GLU A 206 8.31 -26.67 19.55
CA GLU A 206 7.90 -27.52 18.42
C GLU A 206 6.35 -27.58 18.22
N LYS A 207 5.56 -26.83 18.98
CA LYS A 207 4.09 -26.87 19.01
C LYS A 207 3.36 -25.52 19.15
N THR A 208 4.02 -24.38 19.41
CA THR A 208 3.35 -23.08 19.62
C THR A 208 4.01 -21.86 18.94
N GLY A 209 5.05 -22.04 18.10
CA GLY A 209 5.62 -20.95 17.30
C GLY A 209 4.70 -20.50 16.15
N LYS A 210 4.81 -19.23 15.72
CA LYS A 210 3.96 -18.62 14.67
C LYS A 210 3.93 -19.43 13.36
N VAL A 211 5.06 -20.00 12.95
CA VAL A 211 5.17 -20.88 11.78
C VAL A 211 4.34 -22.16 11.95
N TYR A 212 4.44 -22.81 13.11
CA TYR A 212 3.70 -24.05 13.37
C TYR A 212 2.20 -23.81 13.55
N GLU A 213 1.81 -22.70 14.20
CA GLU A 213 0.40 -22.29 14.25
C GLU A 213 -0.15 -22.00 12.85
N HIS A 214 0.65 -21.39 11.99
CA HIS A 214 0.29 -21.20 10.60
C HIS A 214 0.14 -22.53 9.85
N TRP A 215 1.01 -23.51 10.05
CA TRP A 215 0.84 -24.85 9.46
C TRP A 215 -0.45 -25.54 9.91
N LYS A 216 -0.83 -25.41 11.19
CA LYS A 216 -2.13 -25.89 11.67
C LYS A 216 -3.27 -25.17 10.96
N ALA A 217 -3.17 -23.85 10.79
CA ALA A 217 -4.17 -23.06 10.08
C ALA A 217 -4.29 -23.47 8.61
N LEU A 218 -3.17 -23.65 7.91
CA LEU A 218 -3.15 -24.15 6.53
C LEU A 218 -3.75 -25.54 6.41
N ARG A 219 -3.42 -26.44 7.35
CA ARG A 219 -4.01 -27.78 7.39
C ARG A 219 -5.53 -27.72 7.53
N ARG A 220 -6.04 -26.94 8.49
CA ARG A 220 -7.49 -26.72 8.67
C ARG A 220 -8.12 -26.15 7.41
N PHE A 221 -7.49 -25.15 6.79
CA PHE A 221 -7.96 -24.57 5.54
C PHE A 221 -8.06 -25.64 4.43
N PHE A 222 -7.00 -26.38 4.16
CA PHE A 222 -6.98 -27.36 3.06
C PHE A 222 -7.93 -28.55 3.28
N GLU A 223 -8.13 -28.96 4.54
CA GLU A 223 -9.09 -30.01 4.88
C GLU A 223 -10.54 -29.58 4.65
N ASN A 224 -10.84 -28.28 4.63
CA ASN A 224 -12.22 -27.76 4.64
C ASN A 224 -12.57 -26.80 3.47
N VAL A 225 -11.59 -26.36 2.68
CA VAL A 225 -11.77 -25.30 1.67
C VAL A 225 -12.91 -25.59 0.70
N TYR A 226 -13.04 -26.82 0.19
CA TYR A 226 -14.12 -27.12 -0.77
C TYR A 226 -15.51 -27.03 -0.15
N THR A 227 -15.68 -27.49 1.10
CA THR A 227 -16.94 -27.36 1.83
C THR A 227 -17.28 -25.89 2.09
N ILE A 228 -16.29 -25.09 2.46
CA ILE A 228 -16.44 -23.66 2.69
C ILE A 228 -16.87 -22.94 1.41
N LEU A 229 -16.20 -23.23 0.30
CA LEU A 229 -16.51 -22.63 -1.00
C LEU A 229 -17.92 -23.00 -1.49
N ASP A 230 -18.39 -24.22 -1.26
CA ASP A 230 -19.74 -24.65 -1.62
C ASP A 230 -20.83 -23.93 -0.81
N GLN A 231 -20.60 -23.80 0.50
CA GLN A 231 -21.48 -23.03 1.39
C GLN A 231 -21.52 -21.54 1.01
N LEU A 232 -20.35 -20.94 0.79
CA LEU A 232 -20.23 -19.54 0.38
C LEU A 232 -20.94 -19.29 -0.95
N LYS A 233 -20.80 -20.18 -1.93
CA LYS A 233 -21.47 -20.04 -3.22
C LYS A 233 -22.98 -19.86 -3.08
N THR A 234 -23.62 -20.64 -2.21
CA THR A 234 -25.07 -20.54 -1.93
C THR A 234 -25.45 -19.17 -1.33
N ILE A 235 -24.58 -18.59 -0.51
CA ILE A 235 -24.79 -17.26 0.10
C ILE A 235 -24.54 -16.15 -0.93
N LEU A 236 -23.60 -16.36 -1.85
CA LEU A 236 -23.18 -15.37 -2.85
C LEU A 236 -24.17 -15.20 -4.00
N ASP A 237 -24.79 -16.28 -4.47
CA ASP A 237 -25.74 -16.29 -5.59
C ASP A 237 -26.78 -15.14 -5.54
N PRO A 238 -27.41 -14.82 -4.38
CA PRO A 238 -28.37 -13.71 -4.31
C PRO A 238 -27.77 -12.31 -4.12
N ILE A 239 -26.48 -12.17 -3.77
CA ILE A 239 -25.90 -10.88 -3.38
C ILE A 239 -24.88 -10.31 -4.37
N VAL A 240 -24.28 -11.13 -5.24
CA VAL A 240 -23.27 -10.67 -6.21
C VAL A 240 -23.86 -9.62 -7.16
N LYS A 241 -23.18 -8.48 -7.31
CA LYS A 241 -23.54 -7.41 -8.26
C LYS A 241 -22.40 -7.13 -9.21
N GLU A 242 -22.65 -7.22 -10.52
CA GLU A 242 -21.63 -7.02 -11.56
C GLU A 242 -20.34 -7.81 -11.27
N ASN A 243 -20.48 -9.10 -10.93
CA ASN A 243 -19.39 -10.00 -10.54
C ASN A 243 -18.61 -9.59 -9.27
N THR A 244 -19.07 -8.57 -8.55
CA THR A 244 -18.40 -8.00 -7.38
C THR A 244 -19.14 -8.33 -6.08
N VAL A 245 -18.35 -8.65 -5.05
CA VAL A 245 -18.79 -8.76 -3.65
C VAL A 245 -18.03 -7.74 -2.82
N VAL A 246 -18.74 -7.00 -1.95
CA VAL A 246 -18.10 -6.15 -0.95
C VAL A 246 -17.84 -7.00 0.28
N VAL A 247 -16.58 -7.13 0.69
CA VAL A 247 -16.16 -8.05 1.75
C VAL A 247 -15.66 -7.26 2.95
N MET A 248 -16.14 -7.64 4.12
CA MET A 248 -15.72 -7.09 5.42
C MET A 248 -15.47 -8.22 6.40
N THR A 249 -14.57 -8.03 7.37
CA THR A 249 -14.41 -8.94 8.51
C THR A 249 -14.45 -8.16 9.81
N VAL A 250 -14.97 -8.79 10.86
CA VAL A 250 -15.29 -8.11 12.12
C VAL A 250 -15.27 -9.08 13.29
N ASN A 251 -14.77 -8.59 14.42
CA ASN A 251 -14.92 -9.22 15.72
C ASN A 251 -15.76 -8.35 16.66
N LYS A 252 -16.13 -8.91 17.81
CA LYS A 252 -16.96 -8.23 18.81
C LYS A 252 -16.35 -6.90 19.25
N GLY A 253 -15.03 -6.83 19.36
CA GLY A 253 -14.30 -5.59 19.64
C GLY A 253 -14.59 -4.45 18.65
N GLN A 254 -14.74 -4.74 17.36
CA GLN A 254 -14.99 -3.74 16.30
C GLN A 254 -16.45 -3.68 15.81
N SER A 255 -17.33 -4.49 16.39
CA SER A 255 -18.75 -4.61 16.06
C SER A 255 -19.50 -3.27 15.93
N LEU A 256 -19.25 -2.31 16.82
CA LEU A 256 -19.89 -0.98 16.77
C LEU A 256 -19.57 -0.20 15.49
N LEU A 257 -18.39 -0.41 14.90
CA LEU A 257 -18.02 0.24 13.64
C LEU A 257 -18.79 -0.38 12.47
N LEU A 258 -19.02 -1.70 12.48
CA LEU A 258 -19.93 -2.34 11.53
C LEU A 258 -21.35 -1.80 11.64
N THR A 259 -21.89 -1.70 12.86
CA THR A 259 -23.20 -1.08 13.10
C THR A 259 -23.25 0.33 12.54
N ASN A 260 -22.20 1.12 12.76
CA ASN A 260 -22.13 2.47 12.23
C ASN A 260 -22.09 2.51 10.71
N PHE A 261 -21.30 1.63 10.07
CA PHE A 261 -21.27 1.51 8.61
C PHE A 261 -22.67 1.23 8.05
N VAL A 262 -23.40 0.25 8.59
CA VAL A 262 -24.76 -0.08 8.15
C VAL A 262 -25.70 1.10 8.33
N CYS A 263 -25.74 1.70 9.53
CA CYS A 263 -26.63 2.83 9.81
C CYS A 263 -26.31 4.06 8.95
N ASN A 264 -25.02 4.34 8.73
CA ASN A 264 -24.55 5.42 7.85
C ASN A 264 -24.92 5.17 6.38
N ALA A 265 -24.78 3.93 5.92
CA ALA A 265 -25.12 3.58 4.54
C ALA A 265 -26.62 3.70 4.28
N HIS A 266 -27.45 3.15 5.18
CA HIS A 266 -28.90 3.20 5.06
C HIS A 266 -29.46 4.61 5.23
N SER A 267 -28.93 5.44 6.15
CA SER A 267 -29.37 6.83 6.30
C SER A 267 -29.13 7.66 5.03
N ARG A 268 -28.14 7.27 4.22
CA ARG A 268 -27.82 7.87 2.92
C ARG A 268 -28.49 7.17 1.72
N GLY A 269 -29.24 6.10 1.96
CA GLY A 269 -29.94 5.34 0.92
C GLY A 269 -29.03 4.49 0.04
N PHE A 270 -27.83 4.12 0.51
CA PHE A 270 -26.96 3.21 -0.23
C PHE A 270 -27.45 1.77 -0.15
N ASP A 271 -27.38 1.08 -1.29
CA ASP A 271 -27.73 -0.33 -1.40
C ASP A 271 -26.52 -1.21 -1.06
N ILE A 272 -26.50 -1.72 0.17
CA ILE A 272 -25.45 -2.61 0.68
C ILE A 272 -25.79 -4.10 0.56
N SER A 273 -26.75 -4.47 -0.30
CA SER A 273 -27.19 -5.86 -0.42
C SER A 273 -26.11 -6.82 -0.95
N ASN A 274 -25.02 -6.30 -1.50
CA ASN A 274 -23.84 -7.06 -1.96
C ASN A 274 -22.68 -7.10 -0.95
N VAL A 275 -22.92 -6.61 0.28
CA VAL A 275 -21.97 -6.72 1.39
C VAL A 275 -22.08 -8.10 2.03
N LEU A 276 -20.95 -8.82 2.06
CA LEU A 276 -20.75 -10.05 2.80
C LEU A 276 -19.80 -9.79 3.98
N VAL A 277 -20.29 -10.06 5.18
CA VAL A 277 -19.48 -10.00 6.40
C VAL A 277 -18.93 -11.38 6.73
N PHE A 278 -17.67 -11.44 7.14
CA PHE A 278 -17.04 -12.59 7.77
C PHE A 278 -16.84 -12.30 9.26
N PRO A 279 -17.84 -12.63 10.11
CA PRO A 279 -17.67 -12.58 11.55
C PRO A 279 -16.56 -13.54 11.99
N THR A 280 -15.84 -13.18 13.06
CA THR A 280 -14.85 -14.06 13.68
C THR A 280 -15.30 -14.62 15.03
N ASP A 281 -16.50 -14.27 15.47
CA ASP A 281 -17.12 -14.75 16.70
C ASP A 281 -18.66 -14.74 16.60
N GLU A 282 -19.30 -15.47 17.51
CA GLU A 282 -20.76 -15.66 17.52
C GLU A 282 -21.53 -14.36 17.80
N GLU A 283 -20.98 -13.43 18.58
CA GLU A 283 -21.63 -12.15 18.84
C GLU A 283 -21.68 -11.29 17.57
N SER A 284 -20.57 -11.25 16.83
CA SER A 284 -20.47 -10.58 15.55
C SER A 284 -21.35 -11.23 14.47
N ARG A 285 -21.54 -12.56 14.52
CA ARG A 285 -22.49 -13.27 13.66
C ARG A 285 -23.92 -12.83 13.92
N LYS A 286 -24.34 -12.84 15.18
CA LYS A 286 -25.68 -12.34 15.59
C LYS A 286 -25.88 -10.88 15.22
N LEU A 287 -24.83 -10.07 15.33
CA LEU A 287 -24.90 -8.66 14.93
C LEU A 287 -25.11 -8.52 13.42
N ALA A 288 -24.33 -9.21 12.59
CA ALA A 288 -24.48 -9.14 11.13
C ALA A 288 -25.89 -9.56 10.69
N GLU A 289 -26.42 -10.65 11.27
CA GLU A 289 -27.81 -11.09 11.06
C GLU A 289 -28.82 -10.02 11.51
N GLY A 290 -28.65 -9.51 12.73
CA GLY A 290 -29.53 -8.48 13.29
C GLY A 290 -29.51 -7.17 12.51
N LEU A 291 -28.42 -6.86 11.81
CA LEU A 291 -28.28 -5.70 10.92
C LEU A 291 -28.78 -5.94 9.50
N GLY A 292 -29.19 -7.16 9.16
CA GLY A 292 -29.74 -7.47 7.83
C GLY A 292 -28.69 -7.79 6.77
N LEU A 293 -27.43 -8.03 7.16
CA LEU A 293 -26.34 -8.29 6.24
C LEU A 293 -26.25 -9.77 5.88
N ALA A 294 -25.80 -10.05 4.65
CA ALA A 294 -25.29 -11.39 4.35
C ALA A 294 -24.01 -11.63 5.15
N TYR A 295 -23.88 -12.85 5.69
CA TYR A 295 -22.72 -13.21 6.49
C TYR A 295 -22.30 -14.66 6.24
N TYR A 296 -21.02 -14.93 6.48
CA TYR A 296 -20.50 -16.30 6.56
C TYR A 296 -19.56 -16.43 7.76
N TYR A 297 -19.98 -17.19 8.75
CA TYR A 297 -19.16 -17.49 9.93
C TYR A 297 -18.42 -18.82 9.72
N ASP A 298 -17.16 -18.73 9.30
CA ASP A 298 -16.26 -19.88 9.18
C ASP A 298 -15.78 -20.31 10.58
N GLU A 299 -16.63 -21.03 11.30
CA GLU A 299 -16.32 -21.51 12.66
C GLU A 299 -15.05 -22.39 12.70
N ILE A 300 -14.74 -23.08 11.59
CA ILE A 300 -13.61 -24.00 11.50
C ILE A 300 -12.28 -23.26 11.47
N ASN A 301 -12.16 -22.22 10.64
CA ASN A 301 -10.90 -21.47 10.51
C ASN A 301 -10.85 -20.23 11.40
N LEU A 302 -12.00 -19.67 11.79
CA LEU A 302 -12.10 -18.41 12.52
C LEU A 302 -12.64 -18.56 13.96
N GLY A 303 -13.25 -19.69 14.33
CA GLY A 303 -13.94 -19.84 15.63
C GLY A 303 -13.04 -19.82 16.87
N HIS A 304 -11.71 -19.80 16.70
CA HIS A 304 -10.74 -19.65 17.78
C HIS A 304 -10.13 -18.24 17.85
N MET A 305 -10.59 -17.30 17.03
CA MET A 305 -10.07 -15.94 16.99
C MET A 305 -10.45 -15.16 18.27
N PRO A 306 -9.65 -14.18 18.70
CA PRO A 306 -9.96 -13.41 19.91
C PRO A 306 -11.20 -12.51 19.74
N GLU A 307 -12.10 -12.55 20.72
CA GLU A 307 -13.32 -11.73 20.75
C GLU A 307 -13.06 -10.24 21.04
N LYS A 308 -11.98 -9.94 21.77
CA LYS A 308 -11.67 -8.56 22.21
C LYS A 308 -11.09 -7.73 21.06
N GLU A 309 -11.17 -6.41 21.17
CA GLU A 309 -10.46 -5.50 20.28
C GLU A 309 -8.93 -5.55 20.48
N ALA A 310 -8.19 -5.23 19.43
CA ALA A 310 -6.77 -4.93 19.55
C ALA A 310 -6.58 -3.66 20.40
N THR A 311 -5.64 -3.72 21.33
CA THR A 311 -5.26 -2.58 22.18
C THR A 311 -4.41 -1.58 21.41
N TYR A 312 -3.56 -2.07 20.50
CA TYR A 312 -2.74 -1.25 19.60
C TYR A 312 -2.41 -2.00 18.30
N TYR A 313 -1.95 -1.27 17.27
CA TYR A 313 -1.56 -1.86 15.99
C TYR A 313 -0.43 -2.88 16.17
N GLY A 314 -0.65 -4.11 15.72
CA GLY A 314 0.34 -5.18 15.75
C GLY A 314 0.38 -6.05 17.01
N ASP A 315 -0.65 -6.03 17.87
CA ASP A 315 -0.78 -7.01 18.95
C ASP A 315 -1.26 -8.41 18.46
N ASP A 316 -1.30 -9.41 19.34
CA ASP A 316 -1.67 -10.79 18.98
C ASP A 316 -3.12 -10.90 18.49
N THR A 317 -4.02 -10.09 19.04
CA THR A 317 -5.42 -9.99 18.59
C THR A 317 -5.51 -9.42 17.18
N PHE A 318 -4.75 -8.35 16.91
CA PHE A 318 -4.64 -7.75 15.59
C PHE A 318 -4.07 -8.76 14.58
N ALA A 319 -2.99 -9.46 14.94
CA ALA A 319 -2.35 -10.47 14.09
C ALA A 319 -3.30 -11.63 13.74
N ALA A 320 -4.13 -12.09 14.68
CA ALA A 320 -5.14 -13.09 14.45
C ALA A 320 -6.22 -12.59 13.44
N MET A 321 -6.73 -11.38 13.65
CA MET A 321 -7.67 -10.72 12.72
C MET A 321 -7.09 -10.51 11.33
N MET A 322 -5.77 -10.30 11.22
CA MET A 322 -5.11 -10.17 9.92
C MET A 322 -5.18 -11.46 9.10
N PHE A 323 -5.14 -12.64 9.73
CA PHE A 323 -5.33 -13.89 9.01
C PHE A 323 -6.77 -14.05 8.50
N ALA A 324 -7.76 -13.59 9.27
CA ALA A 324 -9.15 -13.55 8.82
C ALA A 324 -9.32 -12.67 7.55
N LYS A 325 -8.64 -11.52 7.49
CA LYS A 325 -8.62 -10.66 6.29
C LYS A 325 -8.10 -11.37 5.04
N ILE A 326 -7.08 -12.22 5.19
CA ILE A 326 -6.54 -13.00 4.07
C ILE A 326 -7.60 -14.00 3.59
N LEU A 327 -8.18 -14.78 4.52
CA LEU A 327 -9.14 -15.82 4.17
C LEU A 327 -10.40 -15.26 3.50
N CYS A 328 -10.98 -14.18 4.05
CA CYS A 328 -12.24 -13.64 3.52
C CYS A 328 -12.09 -13.16 2.07
N VAL A 329 -10.97 -12.53 1.71
CA VAL A 329 -10.73 -12.11 0.32
C VAL A 329 -10.36 -13.29 -0.56
N TYR A 330 -9.56 -14.22 -0.05
CA TYR A 330 -9.12 -15.37 -0.83
C TYR A 330 -10.27 -16.32 -1.18
N TYR A 331 -11.20 -16.58 -0.26
CA TYR A 331 -12.36 -17.43 -0.54
C TYR A 331 -13.20 -16.89 -1.69
N ILE A 332 -13.50 -15.59 -1.69
CA ILE A 332 -14.29 -14.96 -2.75
C ILE A 332 -13.53 -14.96 -4.07
N ASN A 333 -12.22 -14.72 -4.02
CA ASN A 333 -11.37 -14.78 -5.21
C ASN A 333 -11.22 -16.21 -5.77
N LEU A 334 -11.22 -17.25 -4.92
CA LEU A 334 -11.24 -18.66 -5.37
C LEU A 334 -12.52 -19.00 -6.13
N LEU A 335 -13.64 -18.35 -5.80
CA LEU A 335 -14.94 -18.55 -6.45
C LEU A 335 -15.09 -17.81 -7.79
N GLY A 336 -14.13 -16.98 -8.19
CA GLY A 336 -14.17 -16.28 -9.47
C GLY A 336 -14.69 -14.85 -9.44
N TYR A 337 -14.94 -14.30 -8.25
CA TYR A 337 -15.55 -12.98 -8.09
C TYR A 337 -14.52 -11.87 -7.86
N ASP A 338 -14.87 -10.68 -8.34
CA ASP A 338 -14.21 -9.43 -7.99
C ASP A 338 -14.53 -9.08 -6.53
N VAL A 339 -13.58 -8.46 -5.84
CA VAL A 339 -13.68 -8.17 -4.41
C VAL A 339 -13.42 -6.70 -4.16
N LEU A 340 -14.38 -6.00 -3.55
CA LEU A 340 -14.09 -4.75 -2.83
C LEU A 340 -13.90 -5.10 -1.36
N PHE A 341 -12.65 -5.15 -0.89
CA PHE A 341 -12.40 -5.33 0.53
C PHE A 341 -12.42 -3.96 1.23
N GLN A 342 -13.10 -3.90 2.36
CA GLN A 342 -13.08 -2.72 3.23
C GLN A 342 -13.07 -3.10 4.72
N ASP A 343 -12.38 -2.31 5.53
CA ASP A 343 -12.49 -2.37 6.98
C ASP A 343 -13.84 -1.79 7.45
N VAL A 344 -14.25 -2.15 8.68
CA VAL A 344 -15.52 -1.70 9.28
C VAL A 344 -15.53 -0.24 9.71
N ASP A 345 -14.38 0.43 9.71
CA ASP A 345 -14.21 1.83 10.09
C ASP A 345 -14.22 2.79 8.89
N ILE A 346 -14.88 2.37 7.82
CA ILE A 346 -15.14 3.15 6.61
C ILE A 346 -16.59 3.61 6.60
N THR A 347 -16.82 4.86 6.19
CA THR A 347 -18.13 5.36 5.83
C THR A 347 -18.21 5.65 4.34
N TRP A 348 -19.37 5.39 3.74
CA TRP A 348 -19.61 5.71 2.35
C TRP A 348 -20.14 7.13 2.24
N LEU A 349 -19.52 7.91 1.38
CA LEU A 349 -19.97 9.25 0.99
C LEU A 349 -20.71 9.20 -0.35
N ARG A 350 -20.33 8.24 -1.19
CA ARG A 350 -20.98 7.79 -2.42
C ARG A 350 -20.74 6.28 -2.56
N ASP A 351 -21.48 5.59 -3.43
CA ASP A 351 -21.20 4.17 -3.68
C ASP A 351 -19.84 4.01 -4.39
N PRO A 352 -18.82 3.39 -3.75
CA PRO A 352 -17.49 3.22 -4.35
C PRO A 352 -17.50 2.34 -5.61
N LEU A 353 -18.52 1.49 -5.79
CA LEU A 353 -18.62 0.64 -6.97
C LEU A 353 -18.94 1.43 -8.22
N GLU A 354 -19.61 2.59 -8.11
CA GLU A 354 -19.76 3.52 -9.25
C GLU A 354 -18.41 3.88 -9.87
N PHE A 355 -17.36 4.02 -9.05
CA PHE A 355 -16.03 4.33 -9.53
C PHE A 355 -15.38 3.12 -10.21
N PHE A 356 -15.38 1.96 -9.55
CA PHE A 356 -14.67 0.77 -10.03
C PHE A 356 -15.38 0.08 -11.21
N HIS A 357 -16.70 0.19 -11.31
CA HIS A 357 -17.50 -0.33 -12.42
C HIS A 357 -17.66 0.65 -13.58
N ASN A 358 -17.16 1.89 -13.45
CA ASN A 358 -17.21 2.84 -14.55
C ASN A 358 -16.33 2.40 -15.73
N LYS A 359 -16.97 1.79 -16.73
CA LYS A 359 -16.33 1.28 -17.96
C LYS A 359 -15.77 2.38 -18.84
N THR A 360 -16.17 3.65 -18.67
CA THR A 360 -15.60 4.77 -19.43
C THR A 360 -14.20 5.14 -18.94
N ASN A 361 -13.82 4.74 -17.72
CA ASN A 361 -12.48 4.95 -17.17
C ASN A 361 -11.55 3.79 -17.53
N ALA A 362 -11.16 3.70 -18.81
CA ALA A 362 -10.33 2.61 -19.32
C ALA A 362 -9.01 2.43 -18.56
N ALA A 363 -8.43 3.52 -18.03
CA ALA A 363 -7.22 3.47 -17.22
C ALA A 363 -7.44 2.66 -15.93
N VAL A 364 -8.48 2.98 -15.15
CA VAL A 364 -8.83 2.25 -13.93
C VAL A 364 -9.22 0.80 -14.21
N GLN A 365 -9.89 0.53 -15.34
CA GLN A 365 -10.26 -0.84 -15.74
C GLN A 365 -9.04 -1.71 -16.09
N SER A 366 -7.89 -1.11 -16.39
CA SER A 366 -6.70 -1.85 -16.83
C SER A 366 -5.91 -2.50 -15.69
N TYR A 367 -6.17 -2.12 -14.44
CA TYR A 367 -5.49 -2.66 -13.25
C TYR A 367 -6.18 -3.91 -12.72
N ASP A 368 -5.37 -4.87 -12.28
CA ASP A 368 -5.81 -6.10 -11.63
C ASP A 368 -6.25 -5.82 -10.18
N ILE A 369 -5.58 -4.87 -9.52
CA ILE A 369 -5.85 -4.51 -8.11
C ILE A 369 -5.57 -3.03 -7.86
N ALA A 370 -6.44 -2.37 -7.12
CA ALA A 370 -6.36 -0.93 -6.82
C ALA A 370 -6.58 -0.63 -5.33
N PHE A 371 -5.75 0.23 -4.74
CA PHE A 371 -5.75 0.53 -3.31
C PHE A 371 -5.92 2.02 -3.01
N GLN A 372 -6.55 2.32 -1.87
CA GLN A 372 -6.37 3.59 -1.19
C GLN A 372 -4.89 3.76 -0.77
N HIS A 373 -4.35 4.97 -0.83
CA HIS A 373 -3.01 5.26 -0.28
C HIS A 373 -3.09 5.46 1.24
N ASP A 374 -2.24 4.75 1.97
CA ASP A 374 -2.14 4.80 3.43
C ASP A 374 -1.68 6.17 3.97
N GLY A 375 -0.86 6.89 3.20
CA GLY A 375 -0.21 8.12 3.62
C GLY A 375 1.17 7.93 4.22
N SER A 376 1.51 6.73 4.72
CA SER A 376 2.74 6.50 5.46
C SER A 376 3.96 6.55 4.54
N PRO A 377 4.99 7.35 4.86
CA PRO A 377 6.26 7.36 4.14
C PRO A 377 7.22 6.28 4.65
N GLN A 378 6.76 5.36 5.52
CA GLN A 378 7.65 4.38 6.14
C GLN A 378 8.21 3.41 5.09
N PRO A 379 9.49 3.00 5.24
CA PRO A 379 10.19 2.15 4.28
C PRO A 379 9.49 0.82 4.02
N ARG A 380 8.96 0.21 5.08
CA ARG A 380 8.24 -1.07 5.05
C ARG A 380 6.94 -1.07 4.25
N PHE A 381 6.46 0.09 3.80
CA PHE A 381 5.30 0.18 2.92
C PHE A 381 5.67 0.68 1.52
N ALA A 382 6.94 0.94 1.25
CA ALA A 382 7.39 1.41 -0.06
C ALA A 382 7.37 0.26 -1.10
N PRO A 383 7.24 0.56 -2.41
CA PRO A 383 7.03 1.89 -2.98
C PRO A 383 5.55 2.30 -3.01
N TYR A 384 4.62 1.36 -2.82
CA TYR A 384 3.21 1.58 -3.04
C TYR A 384 2.52 2.41 -1.96
N SER A 385 2.90 2.20 -0.70
CA SER A 385 2.19 2.66 0.49
C SER A 385 0.68 2.38 0.39
N ALA A 386 0.35 1.17 -0.10
CA ALA A 386 -1.01 0.69 -0.27
C ALA A 386 -1.64 0.44 1.10
N ASN A 387 -2.83 1.00 1.33
CA ASN A 387 -3.59 0.75 2.54
C ASN A 387 -4.39 -0.55 2.41
N SER A 388 -4.19 -1.50 3.32
CA SER A 388 -4.90 -2.79 3.24
C SER A 388 -6.28 -2.80 3.88
N GLY A 389 -6.84 -1.63 4.23
CA GLY A 389 -8.19 -1.46 4.76
C GLY A 389 -9.21 -1.01 3.71
N PHE A 390 -8.79 -0.63 2.50
CA PHE A 390 -9.70 -0.38 1.37
C PHE A 390 -9.03 -0.66 0.02
N TYR A 391 -9.50 -1.68 -0.69
CA TYR A 391 -8.98 -2.02 -2.01
C TYR A 391 -9.95 -2.82 -2.86
N TYR A 392 -9.84 -2.66 -4.17
CA TYR A 392 -10.63 -3.35 -5.18
C TYR A 392 -9.75 -4.33 -5.96
N VAL A 393 -10.21 -5.57 -6.09
CA VAL A 393 -9.55 -6.68 -6.77
C VAL A 393 -10.43 -7.12 -7.93
N ARG A 394 -9.90 -7.14 -9.14
CA ARG A 394 -10.50 -7.84 -10.27
C ARG A 394 -10.02 -9.27 -10.30
N TRP A 395 -10.92 -10.22 -10.36
CA TRP A 395 -10.57 -11.62 -10.45
C TRP A 395 -9.84 -11.93 -11.75
N ASN A 396 -8.64 -12.49 -11.61
CA ASN A 396 -7.95 -13.21 -12.65
C ASN A 396 -6.89 -14.15 -12.06
N LYS A 397 -6.19 -14.89 -12.92
CA LYS A 397 -5.15 -15.84 -12.49
C LYS A 397 -4.00 -15.19 -11.70
N ARG A 398 -3.66 -13.92 -11.98
CA ARG A 398 -2.60 -13.20 -11.26
C ARG A 398 -3.05 -12.84 -9.84
N THR A 399 -4.26 -12.31 -9.68
CA THR A 399 -4.80 -11.99 -8.34
C THR A 399 -5.06 -13.27 -7.53
N GLN A 400 -5.54 -14.34 -8.16
CA GLN A 400 -5.72 -15.63 -7.50
C GLN A 400 -4.40 -16.16 -6.98
N TYR A 401 -3.33 -16.07 -7.78
CA TYR A 401 -2.01 -16.48 -7.33
C TYR A 401 -1.44 -15.55 -6.26
N LEU A 402 -1.68 -14.22 -6.33
CA LEU A 402 -1.32 -13.29 -5.25
C LEU A 402 -1.92 -13.72 -3.90
N PHE A 403 -3.23 -13.96 -3.84
CA PHE A 403 -3.87 -14.35 -2.59
C PHE A 403 -3.52 -15.78 -2.15
N THR A 404 -3.17 -16.67 -3.09
CA THR A 404 -2.56 -17.97 -2.78
C THR A 404 -1.21 -17.81 -2.08
N SER A 405 -0.31 -16.99 -2.67
CA SER A 405 0.97 -16.65 -2.03
C SER A 405 0.76 -15.99 -0.68
N PHE A 406 -0.23 -15.10 -0.57
CA PHE A 406 -0.48 -14.37 0.66
C PHE A 406 -0.99 -15.27 1.78
N LEU A 407 -1.85 -16.24 1.46
CA LEU A 407 -2.23 -17.31 2.39
C LEU A 407 -0.99 -18.01 2.97
N TYR A 408 0.00 -18.35 2.14
CA TYR A 408 1.22 -19.03 2.59
C TYR A 408 2.17 -18.16 3.41
N HIS A 409 2.01 -16.84 3.41
CA HIS A 409 2.80 -15.90 4.22
C HIS A 409 2.09 -15.49 5.52
N GLY A 410 1.08 -16.25 5.96
CA GLY A 410 0.33 -15.93 7.19
C GLY A 410 1.21 -15.96 8.45
N ASP A 411 2.25 -16.79 8.48
CA ASP A 411 3.28 -16.82 9.52
C ASP A 411 4.10 -15.52 9.56
N LEU A 412 4.43 -14.96 8.40
CA LEU A 412 5.14 -13.70 8.27
C LEU A 412 4.26 -12.50 8.60
N VAL A 413 2.97 -12.57 8.29
CA VAL A 413 1.97 -11.59 8.76
C VAL A 413 1.91 -11.60 10.28
N ALA A 414 1.87 -12.78 10.90
CA ALA A 414 1.93 -12.89 12.35
C ALA A 414 3.27 -12.39 12.91
N THR A 415 4.39 -12.65 12.23
CA THR A 415 5.74 -12.28 12.68
C THR A 415 5.96 -10.76 12.63
N THR A 416 5.56 -10.11 11.54
CA THR A 416 5.62 -8.64 11.37
C THR A 416 4.46 -7.92 12.06
N ALA A 417 3.45 -8.67 12.50
CA ALA A 417 2.17 -8.18 13.01
C ALA A 417 1.51 -7.16 12.06
N SER A 418 1.68 -7.34 10.75
CA SER A 418 1.32 -6.37 9.74
C SER A 418 0.91 -7.03 8.42
N HIS A 419 -0.40 -7.21 8.24
CA HIS A 419 -0.99 -7.65 6.97
C HIS A 419 -0.59 -6.73 5.81
N GLN A 420 -0.66 -5.41 6.03
CA GLN A 420 -0.36 -4.40 5.03
C GLN A 420 1.08 -4.51 4.51
N GLN A 421 2.04 -4.70 5.42
CA GLN A 421 3.45 -4.79 5.05
C GLN A 421 3.72 -6.00 4.15
N VAL A 422 3.25 -7.19 4.55
CA VAL A 422 3.44 -8.42 3.77
C VAL A 422 2.71 -8.32 2.41
N LEU A 423 1.49 -7.77 2.38
CA LEU A 423 0.75 -7.58 1.13
C LEU A 423 1.52 -6.66 0.18
N VAL A 424 2.07 -5.54 0.66
CA VAL A 424 2.84 -4.60 -0.17
C VAL A 424 4.06 -5.26 -0.81
N GLU A 425 4.81 -6.06 -0.05
CA GLU A 425 5.97 -6.78 -0.60
C GLU A 425 5.54 -7.81 -1.65
N LEU A 426 4.46 -8.55 -1.41
CA LEU A 426 3.90 -9.50 -2.37
C LEU A 426 3.36 -8.81 -3.63
N LEU A 427 2.76 -7.62 -3.52
CA LEU A 427 2.33 -6.83 -4.68
C LEU A 427 3.51 -6.49 -5.58
N LEU A 428 4.63 -6.04 -5.00
CA LEU A 428 5.84 -5.70 -5.74
C LEU A 428 6.44 -6.95 -6.43
N GLU A 429 6.54 -8.04 -5.68
CA GLU A 429 7.06 -9.31 -6.19
C GLU A 429 6.18 -9.85 -7.33
N HIS A 430 4.86 -9.83 -7.16
CA HIS A 430 3.92 -10.31 -8.18
C HIS A 430 3.81 -9.39 -9.39
N ALA A 431 3.98 -8.07 -9.19
CA ALA A 431 4.08 -7.12 -10.30
C ALA A 431 5.33 -7.43 -11.15
N SER A 432 6.48 -7.65 -10.50
CA SER A 432 7.74 -7.96 -11.18
C SER A 432 7.76 -9.33 -11.85
N MET A 433 7.28 -10.38 -11.18
CA MET A 433 7.39 -11.77 -11.68
C MET A 433 6.25 -12.18 -12.62
N PHE A 434 5.03 -11.71 -12.35
CA PHE A 434 3.82 -12.21 -13.03
C PHE A 434 3.09 -11.13 -13.85
N GLY A 435 3.61 -9.90 -13.86
CA GLY A 435 2.99 -8.77 -14.54
C GLY A 435 1.65 -8.37 -13.92
N LEU A 436 1.49 -8.54 -12.60
CA LEU A 436 0.33 -8.06 -11.86
C LEU A 436 0.26 -6.52 -11.98
N LYS A 437 -0.87 -6.01 -12.45
CA LYS A 437 -1.08 -4.56 -12.60
C LYS A 437 -1.70 -3.99 -11.33
N VAL A 438 -0.87 -3.34 -10.53
CA VAL A 438 -1.26 -2.70 -9.27
C VAL A 438 -1.54 -1.22 -9.50
N LYS A 439 -2.48 -0.62 -8.77
CA LYS A 439 -2.66 0.83 -8.66
C LYS A 439 -2.80 1.24 -7.20
N VAL A 440 -2.13 2.30 -6.79
CA VAL A 440 -2.45 3.02 -5.57
C VAL A 440 -2.80 4.47 -5.94
N PHE A 441 -3.93 4.96 -5.45
CA PHE A 441 -4.40 6.31 -5.75
C PHE A 441 -3.63 7.35 -4.91
N ASP A 442 -3.04 8.35 -5.55
CA ASP A 442 -2.22 9.34 -4.85
C ASP A 442 -3.05 10.16 -3.86
N LYS A 443 -2.52 10.38 -2.64
CA LYS A 443 -3.20 11.06 -1.54
C LYS A 443 -3.29 12.59 -1.67
N VAL A 444 -2.64 13.18 -2.67
CA VAL A 444 -2.66 14.63 -2.93
C VAL A 444 -3.34 14.91 -4.26
N GLU A 445 -3.04 14.11 -5.27
CA GLU A 445 -3.59 14.29 -6.62
C GLU A 445 -4.99 13.66 -6.78
N THR A 446 -5.43 12.82 -5.84
CA THR A 446 -6.81 12.29 -5.81
C THR A 446 -7.47 12.55 -4.46
N ASP A 447 -8.72 13.03 -4.48
CA ASP A 447 -9.54 13.32 -3.29
C ASP A 447 -10.69 12.30 -3.11
N MET A 448 -10.68 11.22 -3.90
CA MET A 448 -11.77 10.23 -3.97
C MET A 448 -11.80 9.25 -2.80
N PHE A 449 -10.64 8.95 -2.22
CA PHE A 449 -10.49 7.93 -1.16
C PHE A 449 -9.73 8.49 0.05
N PRO A 450 -10.23 9.54 0.72
CA PRO A 450 -9.61 10.12 1.90
C PRO A 450 -9.58 9.13 3.08
N GLY A 451 -8.60 9.33 3.95
CA GLY A 451 -8.36 8.47 5.12
C GLY A 451 -7.57 9.18 6.21
N GLY A 452 -6.95 8.41 7.10
CA GLY A 452 -6.23 8.91 8.28
C GLY A 452 -5.18 9.99 8.01
N TYR A 453 -4.43 9.89 6.91
CA TYR A 453 -3.51 10.96 6.48
C TYR A 453 -4.25 12.29 6.29
N HIS A 454 -5.36 12.29 5.55
CA HIS A 454 -6.13 13.49 5.26
C HIS A 454 -6.74 14.06 6.55
N PHE A 455 -7.29 13.18 7.40
CA PHE A 455 -7.87 13.58 8.68
C PHE A 455 -6.88 14.32 9.59
N HIS A 456 -5.63 13.88 9.63
CA HIS A 456 -4.61 14.44 10.52
C HIS A 456 -3.68 15.47 9.87
N ARG A 457 -3.56 15.50 8.54
CA ARG A 457 -2.53 16.29 7.85
C ARG A 457 -3.08 17.17 6.73
N ASP A 458 -4.31 16.99 6.28
CA ASP A 458 -4.92 17.77 5.20
C ASP A 458 -6.27 18.38 5.62
N PRO A 459 -6.25 19.49 6.38
CA PRO A 459 -7.48 20.16 6.79
C PRO A 459 -8.27 20.72 5.61
N ALA A 460 -7.67 20.94 4.44
CA ALA A 460 -8.37 21.48 3.27
C ALA A 460 -9.30 20.42 2.66
N VAL A 461 -8.80 19.19 2.48
CA VAL A 461 -9.63 18.04 2.05
C VAL A 461 -10.72 17.76 3.09
N MET A 462 -10.38 17.77 4.38
CA MET A 462 -11.40 17.54 5.41
C MET A 462 -12.47 18.63 5.44
N LYS A 463 -12.11 19.91 5.21
CA LYS A 463 -13.08 21.01 5.06
C LYS A 463 -13.99 20.79 3.85
N SER A 464 -13.48 20.30 2.72
CA SER A 464 -14.33 20.02 1.55
C SER A 464 -15.31 18.89 1.84
N ILE A 465 -14.91 17.85 2.56
CA ILE A 465 -15.78 16.74 2.98
C ILE A 465 -16.90 17.24 3.90
N VAL A 466 -16.57 17.89 5.02
CA VAL A 466 -17.60 18.27 6.01
C VAL A 466 -18.56 19.35 5.49
N THR A 467 -18.12 20.17 4.53
CA THR A 467 -18.96 21.18 3.86
C THR A 467 -19.72 20.64 2.64
N GLY A 468 -19.60 19.34 2.31
CA GLY A 468 -20.32 18.72 1.20
C GLY A 468 -19.83 19.14 -0.19
N LYS A 469 -18.59 19.62 -0.30
CA LYS A 469 -17.95 20.07 -1.55
C LYS A 469 -16.96 19.05 -2.13
N SER A 470 -16.72 17.94 -1.43
CA SER A 470 -15.80 16.89 -1.85
C SER A 470 -16.43 15.95 -2.87
N ASN A 471 -15.60 15.37 -3.75
CA ASN A 471 -15.98 14.27 -4.64
C ASN A 471 -15.67 12.87 -4.06
N ALA A 472 -15.35 12.79 -2.77
CA ALA A 472 -14.99 11.55 -2.11
C ALA A 472 -16.10 10.49 -2.20
N TYR A 473 -15.67 9.24 -2.43
CA TYR A 473 -16.54 8.06 -2.39
C TYR A 473 -16.64 7.50 -0.99
N ILE A 474 -15.54 7.48 -0.25
CA ILE A 474 -15.49 6.93 1.11
C ILE A 474 -14.70 7.85 2.02
N PHE A 475 -14.86 7.69 3.32
CA PHE A 475 -13.90 8.17 4.30
C PHE A 475 -13.48 7.02 5.20
N HIS A 476 -12.18 6.77 5.31
CA HIS A 476 -11.60 5.70 6.12
C HIS A 476 -10.99 6.26 7.42
N MET A 477 -11.53 5.90 8.58
CA MET A 477 -11.00 6.31 9.89
C MET A 477 -9.75 5.51 10.31
N SER A 478 -8.73 5.53 9.46
CA SER A 478 -7.40 4.97 9.73
C SER A 478 -6.52 5.94 10.54
N TRP A 479 -5.32 5.50 10.94
CA TRP A 479 -4.35 6.29 11.72
C TRP A 479 -4.85 6.78 13.08
N THR A 480 -5.70 5.99 13.72
CA THR A 480 -6.21 6.31 15.05
C THR A 480 -5.53 5.45 16.12
N GLU A 481 -5.23 6.05 17.27
CA GLU A 481 -4.56 5.39 18.39
C GLU A 481 -5.32 4.17 18.93
N ASN A 482 -6.65 4.29 19.05
CA ASN A 482 -7.51 3.24 19.61
C ASN A 482 -8.95 3.39 19.10
N LYS A 483 -9.80 2.38 19.36
CA LYS A 483 -11.22 2.39 18.99
C LYS A 483 -11.97 3.59 19.56
N SER A 484 -11.75 3.95 20.83
CA SER A 484 -12.47 5.04 21.49
C SER A 484 -12.30 6.37 20.74
N ASN A 485 -11.07 6.71 20.35
CA ASN A 485 -10.80 7.90 19.55
C ASN A 485 -11.50 7.83 18.18
N LYS A 486 -11.58 6.65 17.54
CA LYS A 486 -12.32 6.49 16.26
C LYS A 486 -13.79 6.88 16.41
N LEU A 487 -14.44 6.42 17.48
CA LEU A 487 -15.86 6.74 17.73
C LEU A 487 -16.08 8.24 17.93
N LEU A 488 -15.21 8.88 18.72
CA LEU A 488 -15.27 10.32 18.97
C LEU A 488 -15.04 11.12 17.68
N PHE A 489 -14.06 10.71 16.86
CA PHE A 489 -13.78 11.36 15.59
C PHE A 489 -14.95 11.20 14.59
N LEU A 490 -15.56 10.03 14.48
CA LEU A 490 -16.72 9.80 13.61
C LEU A 490 -17.94 10.64 14.05
N ARG A 491 -18.20 10.72 15.37
CA ARG A 491 -19.25 11.61 15.91
C ARG A 491 -18.99 13.06 15.57
N GLN A 492 -17.76 13.51 15.78
CA GLN A 492 -17.38 14.89 15.51
C GLN A 492 -17.45 15.23 14.01
N LEU A 493 -17.09 14.29 13.13
CA LEU A 493 -17.21 14.44 11.67
C LEU A 493 -18.66 14.45 11.16
N GLY A 494 -19.64 14.05 11.98
CA GLY A 494 -21.02 13.83 11.53
C GLY A 494 -21.17 12.55 10.69
N GLU A 495 -20.33 11.57 10.97
CA GLU A 495 -20.31 10.25 10.32
C GLU A 495 -20.77 9.13 11.27
N TRP A 496 -21.35 9.49 12.42
CA TRP A 496 -21.88 8.56 13.42
C TRP A 496 -23.41 8.50 13.40
N TYR A 497 -23.98 7.29 13.29
CA TYR A 497 -25.41 7.06 13.12
C TYR A 497 -25.98 5.99 14.09
N VAL A 498 -25.24 5.63 15.12
CA VAL A 498 -25.67 4.61 16.10
C VAL A 498 -26.14 5.26 17.39
N HIS A 499 -27.37 4.94 17.82
CA HIS A 499 -27.92 5.38 19.10
C HIS A 499 -27.12 4.85 20.30
N ASP A 500 -26.95 5.69 21.32
CA ASP A 500 -26.17 5.36 22.53
C ASP A 500 -26.66 4.09 23.25
N LYS A 501 -27.96 3.76 23.16
CA LYS A 501 -28.51 2.53 23.75
C LYS A 501 -27.96 1.24 23.13
N CYS A 502 -27.39 1.31 21.92
CA CYS A 502 -26.75 0.18 21.25
C CYS A 502 -25.22 0.23 21.35
N VAL A 503 -24.65 1.25 21.99
CA VAL A 503 -23.21 1.35 22.25
C VAL A 503 -22.87 0.45 23.44
N GLU A 504 -21.85 -0.40 23.28
CA GLU A 504 -21.33 -1.30 24.33
C GLU A 504 -22.38 -2.26 24.94
N THR A 505 -23.47 -2.53 24.22
CA THR A 505 -24.54 -3.43 24.65
C THR A 505 -24.55 -4.67 23.74
N SER A 506 -24.69 -5.87 24.31
CA SER A 506 -24.75 -7.09 23.50
C SER A 506 -26.02 -7.14 22.66
N VAL A 507 -25.99 -7.86 21.53
CA VAL A 507 -27.16 -8.08 20.68
C VAL A 507 -28.32 -8.67 21.50
N THR A 508 -28.02 -9.60 22.39
CA THR A 508 -29.02 -10.24 23.25
C THR A 508 -29.67 -9.21 24.19
N ASP A 509 -28.89 -8.36 24.84
CA ASP A 509 -29.41 -7.34 25.75
C ASP A 509 -30.24 -6.27 25.00
N ILE A 510 -29.84 -5.90 23.77
CA ILE A 510 -30.61 -4.97 22.93
C ILE A 510 -31.98 -5.61 22.62
N LEU A 511 -31.99 -6.86 22.18
CA LEU A 511 -33.21 -7.58 21.82
C LEU A 511 -34.15 -7.77 23.02
N GLU A 512 -33.61 -8.12 24.18
CA GLU A 512 -34.38 -8.25 25.42
C GLU A 512 -35.05 -6.94 25.83
N LYS A 513 -34.30 -5.82 25.79
CA LYS A 513 -34.84 -4.48 26.10
C LYS A 513 -35.91 -4.03 25.10
N GLU A 514 -35.78 -4.43 23.84
CA GLU A 514 -36.75 -4.14 22.78
C GLU A 514 -37.92 -5.14 22.75
N GLY A 515 -37.87 -6.22 23.54
CA GLY A 515 -38.87 -7.29 23.54
C GLY A 515 -38.93 -8.07 22.23
N LYS A 516 -37.81 -8.21 21.53
CA LYS A 516 -37.71 -8.86 20.20
C LYS A 516 -36.84 -10.11 20.26
N GLN A 517 -37.00 -10.99 19.27
CA GLN A 517 -36.11 -12.12 19.03
C GLN A 517 -35.14 -11.78 17.90
N LEU A 518 -34.01 -12.50 17.85
CA LEU A 518 -33.05 -12.35 16.76
C LEU A 518 -33.73 -12.72 15.44
N ALA A 519 -33.73 -11.78 14.51
CA ALA A 519 -34.26 -11.92 13.17
C ALA A 519 -33.50 -10.96 12.24
N ASN A 520 -33.51 -11.26 10.94
CA ASN A 520 -32.81 -10.48 9.94
C ASN A 520 -33.26 -8.99 9.97
N GLY A 521 -32.31 -8.07 10.13
CA GLY A 521 -32.57 -6.62 10.11
C GLY A 521 -33.28 -6.04 11.36
N VAL A 522 -33.53 -6.85 12.39
CA VAL A 522 -34.28 -6.42 13.59
C VAL A 522 -33.62 -5.28 14.37
N LEU A 523 -32.29 -5.16 14.30
CA LEU A 523 -31.51 -4.15 15.00
C LEU A 523 -31.48 -2.80 14.29
N GLU A 524 -31.83 -2.75 12.99
CA GLU A 524 -31.78 -1.51 12.22
C GLU A 524 -32.67 -0.43 12.84
N GLY A 525 -33.95 -0.74 13.05
CA GLY A 525 -34.89 0.20 13.67
C GLY A 525 -34.62 0.49 15.15
N ALA A 526 -33.82 -0.35 15.82
CA ALA A 526 -33.44 -0.12 17.22
C ALA A 526 -32.20 0.76 17.33
N CYS A 527 -31.19 0.54 16.50
CA CYS A 527 -29.86 1.11 16.67
C CYS A 527 -29.54 2.26 15.73
N CYS A 528 -30.17 2.32 14.54
CA CYS A 528 -29.84 3.31 13.54
C CYS A 528 -30.63 4.61 13.70
N SER A 529 -29.91 5.73 13.64
CA SER A 529 -30.47 7.07 13.55
C SER A 529 -30.61 7.49 12.08
N ALA A 530 -31.68 8.20 11.74
CA ALA A 530 -31.85 8.79 10.40
C ALA A 530 -30.89 9.97 10.16
N GLU A 531 -30.61 10.75 11.20
CA GLU A 531 -29.72 11.92 11.15
C GLU A 531 -28.40 11.64 11.87
N PRO A 532 -27.28 12.28 11.47
CA PRO A 532 -26.00 12.11 12.14
C PRO A 532 -26.05 12.58 13.60
N ILE A 533 -25.51 11.75 14.49
CA ILE A 533 -25.35 12.08 15.91
C ILE A 533 -23.99 12.77 16.07
N ILE A 534 -24.04 14.10 16.24
CA ILE A 534 -22.84 14.96 16.26
C ILE A 534 -22.54 15.39 17.69
N SER A 535 -21.28 15.24 18.11
CA SER A 535 -20.77 15.77 19.37
C SER A 535 -19.35 16.33 19.20
N CYS A 536 -19.09 17.46 19.85
CA CYS A 536 -17.78 18.09 19.84
C CYS A 536 -16.88 17.50 20.92
N HIS A 537 -15.66 17.13 20.54
CA HIS A 537 -14.67 16.49 21.41
C HIS A 537 -13.33 17.21 21.39
N TYR A 538 -12.87 17.63 20.20
CA TYR A 538 -11.56 18.25 19.99
C TYR A 538 -11.61 19.41 19.00
N ARG A 539 -11.17 20.60 19.43
CA ARG A 539 -11.20 21.82 18.58
C ARG A 539 -10.22 21.78 17.40
N ASP A 540 -9.17 20.98 17.53
CA ASP A 540 -8.05 20.86 16.60
C ASP A 540 -8.18 19.69 15.63
N LYS A 541 -9.30 18.96 15.69
CA LYS A 541 -9.62 17.89 14.74
C LYS A 541 -10.76 18.29 13.81
N PRO A 542 -10.81 17.72 12.59
CA PRO A 542 -11.94 17.90 11.68
C PRO A 542 -13.29 17.68 12.37
N SER A 543 -14.25 18.55 12.07
CA SER A 543 -15.58 18.54 12.70
C SER A 543 -16.66 19.04 11.74
N LYS A 544 -17.88 18.52 11.87
CA LYS A 544 -19.05 18.97 11.09
C LYS A 544 -19.53 20.36 11.50
N ILE A 545 -19.41 20.67 12.79
CA ILE A 545 -19.76 21.94 13.41
C ILE A 545 -18.54 22.53 14.14
N PRO A 546 -18.44 23.85 14.32
CA PRO A 546 -17.36 24.46 15.09
C PRO A 546 -17.28 23.98 16.54
N CYS A 547 -16.17 23.36 16.93
CA CYS A 547 -15.92 22.83 18.27
C CYS A 547 -14.98 23.73 19.09
N ASN A 548 -15.18 25.05 19.04
CA ASN A 548 -14.24 26.06 19.59
C ASN A 548 -13.93 25.89 21.09
N GLU A 549 -14.91 25.43 21.86
CA GLU A 549 -14.82 25.25 23.32
C GLU A 549 -14.22 23.91 23.74
N SER A 550 -14.02 22.98 22.80
CA SER A 550 -13.46 21.66 23.09
C SER A 550 -11.94 21.74 23.34
N PRO A 551 -11.39 20.90 24.24
CA PRO A 551 -9.93 20.84 24.42
C PRO A 551 -9.23 20.37 23.13
N PRO A 552 -7.99 20.79 22.84
CA PRO A 552 -7.21 20.16 21.79
C PRO A 552 -6.73 18.77 22.23
N ILE A 553 -6.55 17.84 21.30
CA ILE A 553 -5.90 16.54 21.57
C ILE A 553 -4.42 16.55 21.15
N ASP A 554 -4.08 17.32 20.10
CA ASP A 554 -2.70 17.49 19.68
C ASP A 554 -2.03 18.61 20.50
N MET A 555 -0.77 18.39 20.84
CA MET A 555 0.04 19.42 21.49
C MET A 555 0.16 20.64 20.57
N ASN A 556 -0.33 21.79 21.03
CA ASN A 556 -0.43 23.04 20.26
C ASN A 556 -1.31 22.94 19.00
N GLY A 557 -2.29 22.05 18.98
CA GLY A 557 -3.25 21.93 17.89
C GLY A 557 -4.01 23.24 17.65
N ALA A 558 -3.91 23.75 16.42
CA ALA A 558 -4.70 24.91 15.97
C ALA A 558 -6.16 24.50 15.73
N SER A 559 -7.09 25.45 15.90
CA SER A 559 -8.50 25.24 15.55
C SER A 559 -8.62 24.72 14.12
N PHE A 560 -9.45 23.68 13.92
CA PHE A 560 -9.80 23.23 12.59
C PHE A 560 -10.60 24.29 11.82
N TRP A 561 -11.51 24.98 12.50
CA TRP A 561 -12.37 26.03 11.92
C TRP A 561 -11.68 27.39 11.87
#